data_AF-A0A7Y5TUD0-F1
#
_entry.id   AF-A0A7Y5TUD0-F1
#
_cell.length_a   1.000
_cell.length_b   1.000
_cell.length_c   1.000
_cell.angle_alpha   90.00
_cell.angle_beta   90.00
_cell.angle_gamma   90.00
#
_symmetry.space_group_name_H-M   'P 1'
#
loop_
_entity.id
_entity.type
_entity.pdbx_description
1 polymer ?
#
loop_
_entity_poly.entity_id
_entity_poly.type
_entity_poly.pdbx_seq_one_letter_code
_entity_poly.pdbx_strand_id
1 'polypeptide(L)'
;AGLATAADLTARRDWYLALLELLKVRARTTDDIVRQAAPYLADAITYDAEAEAKQWKDRPGTAKLLGEVRRALASLGAWEPAAMEEALRSLAERMGFGDKAGKIFQPLRVALTGLGVSPGIFDVLVMLGRDRALGRIDSAVRRLAGPAV
;
A
#
# COMPACT_ATOMS: atom_id res chain seq x y z
N ALA A 1 -7.79 20.32 4.06
CA ALA A 1 -7.25 19.14 3.35
C ALA A 1 -8.15 18.63 2.22
N GLY A 2 -9.48 18.85 2.25
CA GLY A 2 -10.34 18.54 1.10
C GLY A 2 -10.47 17.05 0.75
N LEU A 3 -10.20 16.17 1.72
CA LEU A 3 -10.08 14.71 1.49
C LEU A 3 -11.43 13.97 1.51
N ALA A 4 -12.50 14.61 1.96
CA ALA A 4 -13.85 14.03 2.01
C ALA A 4 -14.90 15.15 2.03
N THR A 5 -16.05 14.92 1.41
CA THR A 5 -17.22 15.79 1.53
C THR A 5 -18.12 15.37 2.69
N ALA A 6 -19.03 16.24 3.14
CA ALA A 6 -20.03 15.86 4.16
C ALA A 6 -20.88 14.66 3.70
N ALA A 7 -21.21 14.60 2.40
CA ALA A 7 -21.94 13.47 1.83
C ALA A 7 -21.14 12.16 1.91
N ASP A 8 -19.83 12.19 1.64
CA ASP A 8 -18.97 11.01 1.78
C ASP A 8 -18.96 10.47 3.21
N LEU A 9 -18.81 11.37 4.19
CA LEU A 9 -18.74 11.03 5.60
C LEU A 9 -20.02 10.34 6.08
N THR A 10 -21.18 10.79 5.60
CA THR A 10 -22.46 10.15 5.92
C THR A 10 -22.61 8.81 5.21
N ALA A 11 -22.28 8.75 3.91
CA ALA A 11 -22.49 7.55 3.09
C ALA A 11 -21.64 6.35 3.53
N ARG A 12 -20.45 6.60 4.12
CA ARG A 12 -19.49 5.55 4.51
C ARG A 12 -18.97 5.75 5.94
N ARG A 13 -19.83 6.20 6.85
CA ARG A 13 -19.45 6.58 8.22
C ARG A 13 -18.59 5.53 8.93
N ASP A 14 -19.00 4.27 8.90
CA ASP A 14 -18.30 3.20 9.62
C ASP A 14 -16.91 2.92 9.04
N TRP A 15 -16.75 3.07 7.73
CA TRP A 15 -15.44 2.96 7.08
C TRP A 15 -14.50 4.09 7.51
N TYR A 16 -15.00 5.33 7.63
CA TYR A 16 -14.20 6.45 8.15
C TYR A 16 -13.80 6.24 9.62
N LEU A 17 -14.71 5.74 10.45
CA LEU A 17 -14.40 5.41 11.85
C LEU A 17 -13.34 4.32 11.93
N ALA A 18 -13.46 3.25 11.14
CA ALA A 18 -12.44 2.20 11.08
C ALA A 18 -11.08 2.73 10.62
N LEU A 19 -11.06 3.63 9.63
CA LEU A 19 -9.83 4.30 9.21
C LEU A 19 -9.22 5.14 10.34
N LEU A 20 -10.03 5.92 11.07
CA LEU A 20 -9.56 6.72 12.20
C LEU A 20 -8.98 5.84 13.32
N GLU A 21 -9.64 4.73 13.64
CA GLU A 21 -9.16 3.74 14.62
C GLU A 21 -7.80 3.15 14.21
N LEU A 22 -7.62 2.88 12.91
CA LEU A 22 -6.35 2.37 12.37
C LEU A 22 -5.22 3.41 12.47
N LEU A 23 -5.52 4.68 12.18
CA LEU A 23 -4.51 5.74 12.09
C LEU A 23 -4.14 6.33 13.46
N LYS A 24 -5.08 6.41 14.41
CA LYS A 24 -4.84 7.06 15.71
C LYS A 24 -3.75 6.36 16.55
N VAL A 25 -3.51 5.07 16.34
CA VAL A 25 -2.52 4.28 17.10
C VAL A 25 -1.10 4.83 16.95
N ARG A 26 -0.78 5.43 15.80
CA ARG A 26 0.58 5.91 15.48
C ARG A 26 0.66 7.43 15.27
N ALA A 27 -0.47 8.13 15.29
CA ALA A 27 -0.53 9.57 15.12
C ALA A 27 -0.24 10.30 16.43
N ARG A 28 0.57 11.36 16.37
CA ARG A 28 0.83 12.24 17.53
C ARG A 28 0.01 13.52 17.44
N THR A 29 -0.39 13.90 16.24
CA THR A 29 -1.17 15.12 15.97
C THR A 29 -2.33 14.81 15.02
N THR A 30 -3.30 15.71 14.93
CA THR A 30 -4.37 15.62 13.93
C THR A 30 -3.82 15.74 12.50
N ASP A 31 -2.75 16.53 12.30
CA ASP A 31 -2.06 16.61 11.01
C ASP A 31 -1.42 15.28 10.60
N ASP A 32 -0.90 14.50 11.56
CA ASP A 32 -0.43 13.14 11.28
C ASP A 32 -1.56 12.24 10.78
N ILE A 33 -2.77 12.38 11.32
CA ILE A 33 -3.94 11.61 10.86
C ILE A 33 -4.29 12.02 9.44
N VAL A 34 -4.38 13.32 9.15
CA VAL A 34 -4.71 13.83 7.80
C VAL A 34 -3.69 13.34 6.76
N ARG A 35 -2.39 13.44 7.08
CA ARG A 35 -1.31 12.98 6.20
C ARG A 35 -1.39 11.48 5.94
N GLN A 36 -1.65 10.68 6.98
CA GLN A 36 -1.77 9.23 6.85
C GLN A 36 -3.09 8.77 6.21
N ALA A 37 -4.15 9.59 6.27
CA ALA A 37 -5.44 9.30 5.66
C ALA A 37 -5.45 9.57 4.16
N ALA A 38 -4.63 10.51 3.68
CA ALA A 38 -4.59 10.92 2.28
C ALA A 38 -4.51 9.74 1.28
N PRO A 39 -3.67 8.70 1.49
CA PRO A 39 -3.62 7.58 0.59
C PRO A 39 -4.90 6.74 0.56
N TYR A 40 -5.77 6.76 1.57
CA TYR A 40 -7.02 5.97 1.52
C TYR A 40 -8.16 6.72 0.80
N LEU A 41 -8.03 8.05 0.72
CA LEU A 41 -9.08 8.95 0.26
C LEU A 41 -8.81 9.48 -1.15
N ALA A 42 -7.56 9.71 -1.51
CA ALA A 42 -7.18 10.22 -2.83
C ALA A 42 -7.07 9.09 -3.87
N ASP A 43 -7.43 9.40 -5.12
CA ASP A 43 -7.27 8.47 -6.24
C ASP A 43 -5.81 8.36 -6.69
N ALA A 44 -5.10 9.49 -6.75
CA ALA A 44 -3.67 9.54 -6.97
C ALA A 44 -2.91 9.63 -5.64
N ILE A 45 -1.75 8.98 -5.56
CA ILE A 45 -0.85 9.08 -4.42
C ILE A 45 0.41 9.86 -4.80
N THR A 46 0.86 10.72 -3.89
CA THR A 46 2.17 11.37 -3.97
C THR A 46 3.18 10.54 -3.18
N TYR A 47 4.34 10.29 -3.78
CA TYR A 47 5.40 9.54 -3.13
C TYR A 47 6.30 10.47 -2.31
N ASP A 48 6.53 10.09 -1.06
CA ASP A 48 7.58 10.66 -0.22
C ASP A 48 8.95 10.35 -0.84
N ALA A 49 9.72 11.40 -1.11
CA ALA A 49 10.97 11.29 -1.86
C ALA A 49 12.03 10.43 -1.12
N GLU A 50 12.08 10.50 0.21
CA GLU A 50 13.01 9.71 1.01
C GLU A 50 12.62 8.22 1.02
N ALA A 51 11.33 7.93 1.20
CA ALA A 51 10.80 6.57 1.16
C ALA A 51 10.98 5.94 -0.22
N GLU A 52 10.69 6.68 -1.30
CA GLU A 52 10.93 6.22 -2.67
C GLU A 52 12.43 5.93 -2.88
N ALA A 53 13.32 6.87 -2.59
CA ALA A 53 14.75 6.68 -2.78
C ALA A 53 15.30 5.49 -1.99
N LYS A 54 14.81 5.26 -0.77
CA LYS A 54 15.27 4.19 0.11
C LYS A 54 14.73 2.82 -0.30
N GLN A 55 13.43 2.71 -0.57
CA GLN A 55 12.78 1.41 -0.82
C GLN A 55 12.81 1.00 -2.29
N TRP A 56 12.94 1.96 -3.21
CA TRP A 56 12.96 1.73 -4.65
C TRP A 56 14.32 2.04 -5.28
N LYS A 57 15.39 1.93 -4.49
CA LYS A 57 16.77 2.18 -4.94
C LYS A 57 17.19 1.36 -6.16
N ASP A 58 16.83 0.08 -6.18
CA ASP A 58 17.02 -0.81 -7.33
C ASP A 58 15.73 -0.78 -8.14
N ARG A 59 15.58 0.21 -9.03
CA ARG A 59 14.31 0.40 -9.73
C ARG A 59 13.89 -0.83 -10.55
N PRO A 60 14.77 -1.46 -11.37
CA PRO A 60 14.40 -2.65 -12.13
C PRO A 60 14.05 -3.84 -11.23
N GLY A 61 14.85 -4.11 -10.19
CA GLY A 61 14.56 -5.21 -9.25
C GLY A 61 13.29 -4.97 -8.45
N THR A 62 13.02 -3.72 -8.05
CA THR A 62 11.79 -3.32 -7.37
C THR A 62 10.58 -3.44 -8.27
N ALA A 63 10.68 -3.06 -9.55
CA ALA A 63 9.60 -3.22 -10.53
C ALA A 63 9.25 -4.70 -10.70
N LYS A 64 10.26 -5.58 -10.83
CA LYS A 64 10.07 -7.03 -10.90
C LYS A 64 9.39 -7.56 -9.65
N LEU A 65 9.87 -7.18 -8.47
CA LEU A 65 9.28 -7.56 -7.17
C LEU A 65 7.80 -7.16 -7.08
N LEU A 66 7.48 -5.90 -7.36
CA LEU A 66 6.11 -5.41 -7.29
C LEU A 66 5.20 -6.08 -8.34
N GLY A 67 5.75 -6.43 -9.51
CA GLY A 67 5.05 -7.24 -10.51
C GLY A 67 4.70 -8.65 -10.01
N GLU A 68 5.60 -9.33 -9.30
CA GLU A 68 5.30 -10.62 -8.68
C GLU A 68 4.27 -10.51 -7.54
N VAL A 69 4.41 -9.47 -6.70
CA VAL A 69 3.44 -9.18 -5.63
C VAL A 69 2.06 -8.97 -6.21
N ARG A 70 1.95 -8.19 -7.28
CA ARG A 70 0.69 -7.95 -7.98
C ARG A 70 0.08 -9.26 -8.47
N ARG A 71 0.87 -10.14 -9.11
CA ARG A 71 0.40 -11.46 -9.56
C ARG A 71 -0.10 -12.32 -8.41
N ALA A 72 0.67 -12.40 -7.33
CA ALA A 72 0.31 -13.18 -6.14
C ALA A 72 -1.02 -12.70 -5.55
N LEU A 73 -1.15 -11.40 -5.28
CA LEU A 73 -2.39 -10.82 -4.74
C LEU A 73 -3.58 -10.95 -5.70
N ALA A 74 -3.37 -10.77 -7.00
CA ALA A 74 -4.42 -10.90 -8.00
C ALA A 74 -4.94 -12.34 -8.16
N SER A 75 -4.17 -13.35 -7.74
CA SER A 75 -4.58 -14.75 -7.78
C SER A 75 -5.44 -15.19 -6.60
N LEU A 76 -5.57 -14.34 -5.57
CA LEU A 76 -6.33 -14.68 -4.37
C LEU A 76 -7.83 -14.81 -4.68
N GLY A 77 -8.44 -15.90 -4.18
CA GLY A 77 -9.89 -16.09 -4.20
C GLY A 77 -10.61 -15.26 -3.11
N ALA A 78 -9.94 -14.98 -2.00
CA ALA A 78 -10.45 -14.18 -0.89
C ALA A 78 -9.52 -12.98 -0.59
N TRP A 79 -10.08 -11.80 -0.37
CA TRP A 79 -9.32 -10.57 -0.07
C TRP A 79 -9.25 -10.34 1.44
N GLU A 80 -8.59 -11.25 2.16
CA GLU A 80 -8.50 -11.24 3.62
C GLU A 80 -7.04 -11.31 4.10
N PRO A 81 -6.72 -10.77 5.29
CA PRO A 81 -5.34 -10.68 5.79
C PRO A 81 -4.57 -12.00 5.79
N ALA A 82 -5.19 -13.09 6.23
CA ALA A 82 -4.54 -14.40 6.31
C ALA A 82 -4.09 -14.90 4.93
N ALA A 83 -4.97 -14.81 3.92
CA ALA A 83 -4.67 -15.21 2.56
C ALA A 83 -3.58 -14.34 1.91
N MET A 84 -3.60 -13.03 2.19
CA MET A 84 -2.55 -12.11 1.73
C MET A 84 -1.20 -12.41 2.39
N GLU A 85 -1.20 -12.69 3.70
CA GLU A 85 0.02 -13.00 4.44
C GLU A 85 0.66 -14.28 3.91
N GLU A 86 -0.12 -15.35 3.77
CA GLU A 86 0.34 -16.61 3.20
C GLU A 86 0.94 -16.40 1.81
N ALA A 87 0.20 -15.75 0.90
CA ALA A 87 0.65 -15.53 -0.47
C ALA A 87 1.94 -14.70 -0.56
N LEU A 88 2.08 -13.65 0.25
CA LEU A 88 3.28 -12.80 0.23
C LEU A 88 4.47 -13.47 0.93
N ARG A 89 4.25 -14.31 1.95
CA ARG A 89 5.32 -15.11 2.57
C ARG A 89 5.83 -16.19 1.63
N SER A 90 4.94 -16.96 1.00
CA SER A 90 5.35 -17.94 -0.01
C SER A 90 6.05 -17.27 -1.20
N LEU A 91 5.66 -16.04 -1.57
CA LEU A 91 6.40 -15.28 -2.57
C LEU A 91 7.80 -14.93 -2.10
N ALA A 92 7.98 -14.51 -0.84
CA ALA A 92 9.30 -14.20 -0.28
C ALA A 92 10.24 -15.41 -0.34
N GLU A 93 9.73 -16.61 -0.03
CA GLU A 93 10.47 -17.87 -0.17
C GLU A 93 10.90 -18.12 -1.62
N ARG A 94 9.96 -18.06 -2.57
CA ARG A 94 10.25 -18.26 -4.01
C ARG A 94 11.25 -17.26 -4.58
N MET A 95 11.28 -16.04 -4.05
CA MET A 95 12.23 -15.00 -4.46
C MET A 95 13.59 -15.11 -3.77
N GLY A 96 13.80 -16.12 -2.91
CA GLY A 96 15.06 -16.33 -2.20
C GLY A 96 15.27 -15.38 -1.01
N PHE A 97 14.21 -14.73 -0.52
CA PHE A 97 14.28 -13.90 0.68
C PHE A 97 14.14 -14.72 1.98
N GLY A 98 13.67 -15.97 1.90
CA GLY A 98 13.37 -16.81 3.06
C GLY A 98 12.38 -16.09 4.00
N ASP A 99 12.66 -16.11 5.30
CA ASP A 99 11.82 -15.46 6.32
C ASP A 99 11.80 -13.92 6.26
N LYS A 100 12.58 -13.31 5.36
CA LYS A 100 12.69 -11.85 5.23
C LYS A 100 11.56 -11.23 4.41
N ALA A 101 10.30 -11.57 4.73
CA ALA A 101 9.11 -11.00 4.09
C ALA A 101 9.06 -9.45 4.16
N GLY A 102 9.74 -8.85 5.14
CA GLY A 102 9.95 -7.40 5.22
C GLY A 102 10.60 -6.76 3.96
N LYS A 103 11.33 -7.55 3.16
CA LYS A 103 11.87 -7.12 1.85
C LYS A 103 10.78 -6.89 0.80
N ILE A 104 9.63 -7.53 0.96
CA ILE A 104 8.43 -7.32 0.13
C ILE A 104 7.59 -6.18 0.69
N PHE A 105 7.35 -6.19 2.01
CA PHE A 105 6.37 -5.29 2.63
C PHE A 105 6.75 -3.81 2.54
N GLN A 106 8.04 -3.46 2.62
CA GLN A 106 8.44 -2.06 2.57
C GLN A 106 8.30 -1.43 1.18
N PRO A 107 8.79 -2.05 0.08
CA PRO A 107 8.49 -1.57 -1.27
C PRO A 107 6.99 -1.53 -1.58
N LEU A 108 6.23 -2.54 -1.13
CA LEU A 108 4.78 -2.60 -1.31
C LEU A 108 4.07 -1.48 -0.55
N ARG A 109 4.49 -1.18 0.68
CA ARG A 109 3.95 -0.05 1.46
C ARG A 109 4.07 1.25 0.68
N VAL A 110 5.27 1.55 0.18
CA VAL A 110 5.48 2.75 -0.63
C VAL A 110 4.60 2.72 -1.88
N ALA A 111 4.47 1.58 -2.57
CA ALA A 111 3.59 1.45 -3.73
C ALA A 111 2.11 1.73 -3.42
N LEU A 112 1.62 1.34 -2.25
CA LEU A 112 0.23 1.48 -1.87
C LEU A 112 -0.10 2.84 -1.26
N THR A 113 0.83 3.43 -0.51
CA THR A 113 0.54 4.64 0.30
C THR A 113 1.36 5.86 -0.10
N GLY A 114 2.47 5.67 -0.83
CA GLY A 114 3.46 6.72 -1.06
C GLY A 114 4.31 7.05 0.17
N LEU A 115 4.10 6.40 1.31
CA LEU A 115 4.74 6.72 2.59
C LEU A 115 5.70 5.62 3.04
N GLY A 116 6.79 5.99 3.72
CA GLY A 116 7.71 5.02 4.34
C GLY A 116 7.16 4.35 5.60
N VAL A 117 6.14 4.93 6.22
CA VAL A 117 5.48 4.43 7.43
C VAL A 117 3.97 4.42 7.21
N SER A 118 3.32 3.33 7.62
CA SER A 118 1.87 3.16 7.56
C SER A 118 1.44 2.20 8.67
N PRO A 119 0.13 1.95 8.85
CA PRO A 119 -0.37 0.78 9.55
C PRO A 119 0.16 -0.55 8.98
N GLY A 120 -0.28 -1.68 9.56
CA GLY A 120 0.06 -3.01 9.06
C GLY A 120 -0.24 -3.13 7.57
N ILE A 121 0.63 -3.79 6.80
CA ILE A 121 0.49 -3.81 5.33
C ILE A 121 -0.79 -4.51 4.89
N PHE A 122 -1.25 -5.51 5.66
CA PHE A 122 -2.51 -6.19 5.41
C PHE A 122 -3.73 -5.31 5.74
N ASP A 123 -3.66 -4.50 6.81
CA ASP A 123 -4.69 -3.50 7.10
C ASP A 123 -4.80 -2.47 5.96
N VAL A 124 -3.65 -2.05 5.41
CA VAL A 124 -3.60 -1.15 4.24
C VAL A 124 -4.31 -1.80 3.04
N LEU A 125 -4.00 -3.06 2.73
CA LEU A 125 -4.61 -3.79 1.61
C LEU A 125 -6.12 -3.98 1.78
N VAL A 126 -6.59 -4.30 2.99
CA VAL A 126 -8.02 -4.41 3.30
C VAL A 126 -8.70 -3.06 3.15
N MET A 127 -8.14 -2.01 3.74
CA MET A 127 -8.74 -0.67 3.74
C MET A 127 -8.82 -0.06 2.34
N LEU A 128 -7.83 -0.33 1.48
CA LEU A 128 -7.85 0.09 0.07
C LEU A 128 -8.82 -0.75 -0.78
N GLY A 129 -9.02 -2.02 -0.44
CA GLY A 129 -9.71 -2.99 -1.28
C GLY A 129 -8.88 -3.44 -2.48
N ARG A 130 -9.35 -4.51 -3.12
CA ARG A 130 -8.65 -5.24 -4.18
C ARG A 130 -8.23 -4.37 -5.36
N ASP A 131 -9.21 -3.76 -6.02
CA ASP A 131 -8.97 -3.10 -7.31
C ASP A 131 -8.05 -1.88 -7.17
N ARG A 132 -8.26 -1.09 -6.12
CA ARG A 132 -7.42 0.08 -5.82
C ARG A 132 -6.00 -0.34 -5.43
N ALA A 133 -5.84 -1.39 -4.61
CA ALA A 133 -4.52 -1.90 -4.25
C ALA A 133 -3.76 -2.40 -5.49
N LEU A 134 -4.38 -3.25 -6.31
CA LEU A 134 -3.75 -3.78 -7.53
C LEU A 134 -3.41 -2.67 -8.53
N GLY A 135 -4.33 -1.73 -8.76
CA GLY A 135 -4.10 -0.58 -9.65
C GLY A 135 -2.96 0.33 -9.20
N ARG A 136 -2.75 0.47 -7.88
CA ARG A 136 -1.60 1.21 -7.33
C ARG A 136 -0.29 0.48 -7.51
N ILE A 137 -0.28 -0.84 -7.33
CA ILE A 137 0.92 -1.64 -7.61
C ILE A 137 1.26 -1.54 -9.10
N ASP A 138 0.28 -1.63 -10.00
CA ASP A 138 0.48 -1.45 -11.44
C ASP A 138 1.06 -0.06 -11.77
N SER A 139 0.56 1.00 -11.13
CA SER A 139 1.10 2.36 -11.28
C SER A 139 2.53 2.49 -10.76
N ALA A 140 2.85 1.87 -9.63
CA ALA A 140 4.20 1.85 -9.08
C ALA A 140 5.17 1.11 -10.03
N VAL A 141 4.77 -0.04 -10.58
CA VAL A 141 5.56 -0.79 -11.57
C VAL A 141 5.84 0.07 -12.81
N ARG A 142 4.82 0.75 -13.37
CA ARG A 142 5.00 1.68 -14.50
C ARG A 142 5.97 2.81 -14.16
N ARG A 143 5.83 3.42 -12.99
CA ARG A 143 6.73 4.49 -12.52
C ARG A 143 8.18 4.01 -12.41
N LEU A 144 8.39 2.77 -11.97
CA LEU A 144 9.72 2.19 -11.80
C LEU A 144 10.39 1.81 -13.13
N ALA A 145 9.60 1.39 -14.12
CA ALA A 145 10.08 1.07 -15.46
C ALA A 145 10.58 2.30 -16.25
N GLY A 146 10.24 3.52 -15.81
CA GLY A 146 10.52 4.76 -16.53
C GLY A 146 9.47 5.07 -17.61
N PRO A 147 9.53 6.24 -18.27
CA PRO A 147 8.69 6.49 -19.43
C PRO A 147 9.03 5.45 -20.51
N ALA A 148 8.01 4.85 -21.12
CA ALA A 148 8.21 4.13 -22.37
C ALA A 148 8.83 5.14 -23.35
N VAL A 149 10.04 4.83 -23.83
CA VAL A 149 10.72 5.59 -24.88
C VAL A 149 9.88 5.54 -26.16
#